data_AF-A0A849QST9-F1
#
_entry.id   AF-A0A849QST9-F1
#
_cell.length_a   1.000
_cell.length_b   1.000
_cell.length_c   1.000
_cell.angle_alpha   90.00
_cell.angle_beta   90.00
_cell.angle_gamma   90.00
#
_symmetry.space_group_name_H-M   'P 1'
#
loop_
_entity.id
_entity.type
_entity.pdbx_description
1 polymer ?
#
loop_
_entity_poly.entity_id
_entity_poly.type
_entity_poly.pdbx_seq_one_letter_code
_entity_poly.pdbx_strand_id
1 'polypeptide(L)'
;MTFIRKIKQRGKIYYAEVENQWIDGKCVQKHIRSLGTDPEHPTNIPIEPTHFSYLSLRLMQGSLTPNDLFEMLENMGQPVKKEDLKRLGIHYDFEKKTYSISLSYQKNSK
;
A
#
# COMPACT_ATOMS: atom_id res chain seq x y z
N MET A 1 6.73 9.85 15.68
CA MET A 1 5.46 10.31 15.05
C MET A 1 5.68 10.31 13.55
N THR A 2 4.78 9.67 12.81
CA THR A 2 4.85 9.63 11.35
C THR A 2 4.17 10.86 10.74
N PHE A 3 4.57 11.24 9.53
CA PHE A 3 3.92 12.26 8.73
C PHE A 3 4.03 11.97 7.24
N ILE A 4 3.19 12.61 6.44
CA ILE A 4 3.15 12.42 4.99
C ILE A 4 4.13 13.38 4.32
N ARG A 5 5.10 12.83 3.61
CA ARG A 5 6.07 13.56 2.78
C ARG A 5 5.62 13.59 1.33
N LYS A 6 5.62 14.78 0.72
CA LYS A 6 5.48 14.98 -0.73
C LYS A 6 6.83 14.78 -1.43
N ILE A 7 6.82 14.04 -2.53
CA ILE A 7 8.01 13.70 -3.34
C ILE A 7 7.70 14.05 -4.80
N LYS A 8 8.44 15.00 -5.39
CA LYS A 8 8.33 15.32 -6.82
C LYS A 8 9.31 14.46 -7.60
N GLN A 9 8.81 13.63 -8.51
CA GLN A 9 9.63 12.73 -9.32
C GLN A 9 9.06 12.60 -10.74
N ARG A 10 9.89 12.83 -11.76
CA ARG A 10 9.54 12.68 -13.19
C ARG A 10 8.20 13.35 -13.57
N GLY A 11 8.00 14.59 -13.12
CA GLY A 11 6.79 15.37 -13.41
C GLY A 11 5.53 14.95 -12.64
N LYS A 12 5.64 14.00 -11.69
CA LYS A 12 4.53 13.55 -10.85
C LYS A 12 4.81 13.84 -9.38
N ILE A 13 3.73 13.94 -8.61
CA ILE A 13 3.78 14.06 -7.14
C ILE A 13 3.43 12.70 -6.56
N TYR A 14 4.32 12.18 -5.73
CA TYR A 14 4.13 10.99 -4.93
C TYR A 14 4.13 11.35 -3.45
N TYR A 15 3.59 10.45 -2.65
CA TYR A 15 3.46 10.59 -1.21
C TYR A 15 4.06 9.37 -0.54
N ALA A 16 4.75 9.60 0.57
CA ALA A 16 5.28 8.56 1.43
C ALA A 16 5.02 8.90 2.89
N GLU A 17 4.72 7.89 3.69
CA GLU A 17 4.72 8.01 5.14
C GLU A 17 6.16 7.86 5.64
N VAL A 18 6.61 8.83 6.43
CA VAL A 18 7.98 8.88 6.96
C VAL A 18 7.97 9.19 8.45
N GLU A 19 9.04 8.82 9.14
CA GLU A 19 9.29 9.20 10.53
C GLU A 19 10.66 9.89 10.64
N ASN A 20 10.76 10.88 11.53
CA ASN A 20 12.04 11.48 11.87
C ASN A 20 12.83 10.56 12.80
N GLN A 21 14.10 10.34 12.48
CA GLN A 21 15.05 9.56 13.27
C GLN A 21 16.34 10.36 13.44
N TRP A 22 16.86 10.42 14.66
CA TRP A 22 18.17 11.04 14.92
C TRP A 22 19.28 10.00 14.79
N ILE A 23 20.27 10.28 13.95
CA ILE A 23 21.47 9.46 13.74
C ILE A 23 22.67 10.40 13.74
N ASP A 24 23.63 10.17 14.64
CA ASP A 24 24.87 10.94 14.75
C ASP A 24 24.67 12.47 14.77
N GLY A 25 23.69 12.92 15.57
CA GLY A 25 23.37 14.34 15.70
C GLY A 25 22.65 14.97 14.49
N LYS A 26 22.26 14.18 13.49
CA LYS A 26 21.47 14.63 12.33
C LYS A 26 20.07 14.02 12.38
N CYS A 27 19.06 14.84 12.13
CA CYS A 27 17.69 14.38 11.92
C CYS A 27 17.53 13.89 10.47
N VAL A 28 17.33 12.59 10.29
CA VAL A 28 17.06 11.94 9.01
C VAL A 28 15.62 11.44 8.94
N GLN A 29 15.09 11.29 7.73
CA GLN A 29 13.74 10.74 7.53
C GLN A 29 13.83 9.26 7.17
N LYS A 30 13.31 8.40 8.04
CA LYS A 30 13.13 6.97 7.78
C LYS A 30 11.85 6.78 6.97
N HIS A 31 11.96 6.09 5.84
CA HIS A 31 10.80 5.73 5.02
C HIS A 31 10.00 4.59 5.68
N ILE A 32 8.71 4.80 5.89
CA ILE A 32 7.78 3.78 6.42
C ILE A 32 7.12 3.04 5.25
N ARG A 33 6.33 3.75 4.43
CA ARG A 33 5.68 3.17 3.25
C ARG A 33 5.42 4.22 2.16
N SER A 34 5.32 3.75 0.91
CA SER A 34 4.82 4.56 -0.19
C SER A 34 3.28 4.59 -0.14
N LEU A 35 2.69 5.75 -0.36
CA LEU A 35 1.23 5.92 -0.44
C LEU A 35 0.78 6.01 -1.92
N GLY A 36 1.70 6.24 -2.84
CA GLY A 36 1.40 6.45 -4.26
C GLY A 36 1.14 7.93 -4.56
N THR A 37 0.17 8.22 -5.42
CA THR A 37 -0.15 9.59 -5.85
C THR A 37 -1.31 10.23 -5.09
N ASP A 38 -2.03 9.44 -4.30
CA ASP A 38 -3.13 9.89 -3.45
C ASP A 38 -2.83 9.43 -2.01
N PRO A 39 -2.53 10.35 -1.08
CA PRO A 39 -2.26 9.99 0.31
C PRO A 39 -3.52 9.57 1.09
N GLU A 40 -4.72 9.94 0.65
CA GLU A 40 -5.98 9.59 1.30
C GLU A 40 -6.43 8.17 0.96
N HIS A 41 -6.02 7.66 -0.21
CA HIS A 41 -6.30 6.30 -0.67
C HIS A 41 -5.00 5.59 -1.08
N PRO A 42 -4.19 5.14 -0.10
CA PRO A 42 -2.90 4.52 -0.36
C PRO A 42 -3.02 3.30 -1.27
N THR A 43 -2.12 3.23 -2.24
CA THR A 43 -2.11 2.12 -3.23
C THR A 43 -1.12 1.02 -2.89
N ASN A 44 -0.24 1.23 -1.90
CA ASN A 44 0.69 0.24 -1.40
C ASN A 44 0.49 0.06 0.10
N ILE A 45 0.06 -1.13 0.49
CA ILE A 45 -0.44 -1.40 1.84
C ILE A 45 0.33 -2.59 2.40
N PRO A 46 1.06 -2.43 3.52
CA PRO A 46 1.65 -3.57 4.22
C PRO A 46 0.53 -4.45 4.79
N ILE A 47 0.70 -5.76 4.70
CA ILE A 47 -0.28 -6.73 5.20
C ILE A 47 0.41 -7.74 6.11
N GLU A 48 -0.35 -8.31 7.05
CA GLU A 48 0.16 -9.39 7.90
C GLU A 48 0.11 -10.76 7.20
N PRO A 49 0.87 -11.77 7.69
CA PRO A 49 0.88 -13.12 7.10
C PRO A 49 -0.50 -13.78 7.03
N THR A 50 -1.41 -13.46 7.96
CA THR A 50 -2.79 -13.93 7.98
C THR A 50 -3.58 -13.46 6.76
N HIS A 51 -3.49 -12.16 6.45
CA HIS A 51 -4.09 -11.54 5.27
C HIS A 51 -3.47 -12.11 3.97
N PHE A 52 -2.15 -12.30 3.95
CA PHE A 52 -1.49 -12.94 2.81
C PHE A 52 -2.02 -14.35 2.57
N SER A 53 -2.12 -15.16 3.63
CA SER A 53 -2.63 -16.53 3.55
C SER A 53 -4.06 -16.57 3.03
N TYR A 54 -4.92 -15.66 3.52
CA TYR A 54 -6.29 -15.50 3.02
C TYR A 54 -6.32 -15.16 1.53
N LEU A 55 -5.56 -14.14 1.10
CA LEU A 55 -5.51 -13.73 -0.30
C LEU A 55 -4.98 -14.85 -1.21
N SER A 56 -3.91 -15.53 -0.81
CA SER A 56 -3.34 -16.65 -1.56
C SER A 56 -4.35 -17.78 -1.75
N LEU A 57 -5.07 -18.16 -0.68
CA LEU A 57 -6.10 -19.20 -0.76
C LEU A 57 -7.22 -18.81 -1.73
N ARG A 58 -7.76 -17.59 -1.60
CA ARG A 58 -8.83 -17.08 -2.46
C ARG A 58 -8.38 -16.97 -3.93
N LEU A 59 -7.15 -16.55 -4.17
CA LEU A 59 -6.56 -16.50 -5.52
C LEU A 59 -6.42 -17.89 -6.13
N MET A 60 -5.90 -18.86 -5.38
CA MET A 60 -5.75 -20.25 -5.85
C MET A 60 -7.10 -20.90 -6.18
N GLN A 61 -8.15 -20.55 -5.44
CA GLN A 61 -9.52 -21.01 -5.70
C GLN A 61 -10.19 -20.27 -6.87
N GLY A 62 -9.59 -19.20 -7.39
CA GLY A 62 -10.23 -18.33 -8.39
C GLY A 62 -11.46 -17.57 -7.87
N SER A 63 -11.57 -17.41 -6.54
CA SER A 63 -12.76 -16.85 -5.88
C SER A 63 -12.56 -15.45 -5.32
N LEU A 64 -11.34 -14.89 -5.39
CA LEU A 64 -11.06 -13.55 -4.88
C LEU A 64 -11.79 -12.48 -5.71
N THR A 65 -12.70 -11.74 -5.08
CA THR A 65 -13.34 -10.56 -5.69
C THR A 65 -12.71 -9.25 -5.18
N PRO A 66 -12.88 -8.13 -5.91
CA PRO A 66 -12.50 -6.81 -5.39
C PRO A 66 -13.17 -6.46 -4.05
N ASN A 67 -14.43 -6.87 -3.84
CA ASN A 67 -15.16 -6.59 -2.60
C ASN A 67 -14.55 -7.34 -1.41
N ASP A 68 -14.17 -8.61 -1.57
CA ASP A 68 -13.46 -9.37 -0.53
C ASP A 68 -12.18 -8.65 -0.09
N LEU A 69 -11.44 -8.08 -1.06
CA LEU A 69 -10.24 -7.33 -0.80
C LEU A 69 -10.54 -6.00 -0.09
N PHE A 70 -11.57 -5.28 -0.52
CA PHE A 70 -11.95 -4.01 0.10
C PHE A 70 -12.42 -4.20 1.54
N GLU A 71 -13.25 -5.20 1.82
CA GLU A 71 -13.68 -5.53 3.17
C GLU A 71 -12.50 -5.89 4.07
N MET A 72 -11.57 -6.70 3.58
CA MET A 72 -10.34 -7.03 4.31
C MET A 72 -9.55 -5.75 4.67
N LEU A 73 -9.39 -4.84 3.72
CA LEU A 73 -8.65 -3.58 3.92
C LEU A 73 -9.37 -2.60 4.84
N GLU A 74 -10.70 -2.49 4.75
CA GLU A 74 -11.52 -1.69 5.67
C GLU A 74 -11.42 -2.21 7.10
N ASN A 75 -11.44 -3.54 7.29
CA ASN A 75 -11.25 -4.17 8.60
C ASN A 75 -9.83 -3.94 9.17
N MET A 76 -8.84 -3.71 8.31
CA MET A 76 -7.50 -3.26 8.70
C MET A 76 -7.42 -1.75 9.01
N GLY A 77 -8.52 -1.01 8.86
CA GLY A 77 -8.56 0.45 9.00
C GLY A 77 -7.87 1.20 7.84
N GLN A 78 -7.68 0.56 6.69
CA GLN A 78 -7.11 1.21 5.51
C GLN A 78 -8.21 1.87 4.69
N PRO A 79 -8.07 3.16 4.33
CA PRO A 79 -9.01 3.81 3.44
C PRO A 79 -8.86 3.20 2.04
N VAL A 80 -9.99 2.76 1.47
CA VAL A 80 -10.04 2.14 0.15
C VAL A 80 -10.99 2.90 -0.76
N LYS A 81 -10.59 3.00 -2.02
CA LYS A 81 -11.42 3.59 -3.06
C LYS A 81 -12.16 2.45 -3.75
N LYS A 82 -13.48 2.35 -3.55
CA LYS A 82 -14.34 1.32 -4.18
C LYS A 82 -14.60 1.67 -5.67
N GLU A 83 -13.53 1.87 -6.41
CA GLU A 83 -13.49 2.06 -7.87
C GLU A 83 -13.17 0.74 -8.58
N ASP A 84 -13.17 0.76 -9.92
CA ASP A 84 -12.81 -0.37 -10.76
C ASP A 84 -11.35 -0.79 -10.55
N LEU A 85 -11.13 -1.63 -9.54
CA LEU A 85 -9.86 -2.27 -9.27
C LEU A 85 -9.56 -3.24 -10.42
N LYS A 86 -8.52 -2.93 -11.18
CA LYS A 86 -8.10 -3.72 -12.34
C LYS A 86 -7.17 -4.86 -11.97
N ARG A 87 -6.30 -4.65 -10.98
CA ARG A 87 -5.28 -5.62 -10.59
C ARG A 87 -4.88 -5.48 -9.13
N LEU A 88 -4.70 -6.63 -8.49
CA LEU A 88 -4.00 -6.80 -7.22
C LEU A 88 -2.59 -7.33 -7.51
N GLY A 89 -1.57 -6.69 -6.94
CA GLY A 89 -0.21 -7.23 -6.85
C GLY A 89 0.10 -7.60 -5.42
N ILE A 90 0.71 -8.75 -5.19
CA ILE A 90 1.17 -9.20 -3.86
C ILE A 90 2.69 -9.27 -3.91
N HIS A 91 3.33 -8.68 -2.91
CA HIS A 91 4.79 -8.53 -2.84
C HIS A 91 5.30 -9.10 -1.53
N TYR A 92 6.46 -9.75 -1.61
CA TYR A 92 7.21 -10.23 -0.45
C TYR A 92 8.63 -9.68 -0.52
N ASP A 93 9.05 -9.01 0.54
CA ASP A 93 10.41 -8.51 0.71
C ASP A 93 11.23 -9.60 1.41
N PHE A 94 12.20 -10.19 0.71
CA PHE A 94 13.03 -11.27 1.25
C PHE A 94 13.98 -10.82 2.37
N GLU A 95 14.43 -9.56 2.34
CA GLU A 95 15.34 -9.03 3.35
C GLU A 95 14.58 -8.75 4.64
N LYS A 96 13.44 -8.07 4.54
CA LYS A 96 12.63 -7.66 5.70
C LYS A 96 11.66 -8.75 6.15
N LYS A 97 11.41 -9.76 5.32
CA LYS A 97 10.40 -10.80 5.52
C LYS A 97 9.00 -10.22 5.74
N THR A 98 8.66 -9.18 4.99
CA THR A 98 7.37 -8.46 5.09
C THR A 98 6.54 -8.62 3.83
N TYR A 99 5.22 -8.62 3.99
CA TYR A 99 4.27 -8.68 2.89
C TYR A 99 3.65 -7.30 2.64
N SER A 100 3.39 -7.00 1.37
CA SER A 100 2.56 -5.86 1.00
C SER A 100 1.74 -6.16 -0.24
N ILE A 101 0.69 -5.37 -0.43
CA ILE A 101 -0.11 -5.40 -1.65
C ILE A 101 -0.02 -4.08 -2.39
N SER A 102 -0.18 -4.13 -3.70
CA SER A 102 -0.32 -2.97 -4.57
C SER A 102 -1.66 -3.00 -5.30
N LEU A 103 -2.44 -1.93 -5.17
CA LEU A 103 -3.73 -1.75 -5.84
C LEU A 103 -3.54 -0.95 -7.13
N SER A 104 -4.06 -1.47 -8.24
CA SER A 104 -4.04 -0.77 -9.53
C SER A 104 -5.47 -0.58 -10.04
N TYR A 105 -5.93 0.66 -10.03
CA TYR A 105 -7.24 1.04 -10.52
C TYR A 105 -7.22 1.30 -12.03
N GLN A 106 -8.35 1.10 -12.69
CA GLN A 106 -8.53 1.54 -14.07
C GLN A 106 -8.40 3.06 -14.11
N LYS A 107 -7.51 3.56 -14.96
CA LYS A 107 -7.50 4.99 -15.24
C LYS A 107 -8.75 5.29 -16.06
N ASN A 108 -9.67 6.06 -15.49
CA ASN A 108 -10.67 6.75 -16.30
C ASN A 108 -9.90 7.69 -17.21
N SER A 109 -9.78 7.30 -18.49
CA SER A 109 -9.32 8.21 -19.53
C SER A 109 -10.43 9.26 -19.66
N LYS A 110 -10.24 10.41 -19.00
CA LYS A 110 -10.93 11.62 -19.41
C LYS A 110 -10.36 12.09 -20.73
#